data_AF-A0A2C6MG64-F1
#
_entry.id   AF-A0A2C6MG64-F1
#
_cell.length_a   1.000
_cell.length_b   1.000
_cell.length_c   1.000
_cell.angle_alpha   90.00
_cell.angle_beta   90.00
_cell.angle_gamma   90.00
#
_symmetry.space_group_name_H-M   'P 1'
#
loop_
_entity.id
_entity.type
_entity.pdbx_description
1 polymer ?
#
loop_
_entity_poly.entity_id
_entity_poly.type
_entity_poly.pdbx_seq_one_letter_code
_entity_poly.pdbx_strand_id
1 'polypeptide(L)'
;MDEIIYLNMVEMERNHWWYKGRREIIGKLVKPYLRPDMKILDAGCGAGGTMEYMSKYGSVVGVDISGEMVEHCRNIGLNALHESVLCLPFEDRSFDLVLCLDV
;
A
#
# COMPACT_ATOMS: atom_id res chain seq x y z
N MET A 1 16.01 -8.82 -6.11
CA MET A 1 15.98 -9.79 -4.98
C MET A 1 15.83 -11.20 -5.57
N ASP A 2 16.16 -12.30 -4.86
CA ASP A 2 15.86 -13.65 -5.37
C ASP A 2 14.34 -13.83 -5.55
N GLU A 3 13.91 -14.36 -6.70
CA GLU A 3 12.49 -14.50 -7.08
C GLU A 3 11.67 -15.26 -6.02
N ILE A 4 12.27 -16.30 -5.43
CA ILE A 4 11.66 -17.10 -4.36
C ILE A 4 11.36 -16.25 -3.12
N ILE A 5 12.27 -15.34 -2.74
CA ILE A 5 12.08 -14.48 -1.57
C ILE A 5 10.91 -13.53 -1.83
N TYR A 6 10.84 -12.96 -3.03
CA TYR A 6 9.74 -12.09 -3.42
C TYR A 6 8.38 -12.81 -3.40
N LEU A 7 8.29 -14.00 -3.98
CA LEU A 7 7.05 -14.80 -3.97
C LEU A 7 6.62 -15.11 -2.54
N ASN A 8 7.57 -15.47 -1.67
CA ASN A 8 7.30 -15.68 -0.25
C ASN A 8 6.81 -14.40 0.44
N MET A 9 7.37 -13.22 0.12
CA MET A 9 6.91 -11.96 0.69
C MET A 9 5.47 -11.64 0.29
N VAL A 10 5.12 -11.82 -0.99
CA VAL A 10 3.74 -11.64 -1.48
C VAL A 10 2.78 -12.61 -0.79
N GLU A 11 3.15 -13.89 -0.68
CA GLU A 11 2.34 -14.89 0.00
C GLU A 11 2.15 -14.56 1.49
N MET A 12 3.23 -14.15 2.15
CA MET A 12 3.21 -13.76 3.56
C MET A 12 2.32 -12.55 3.80
N GLU A 13 2.41 -11.49 2.99
CA GLU A 13 1.57 -10.29 3.12
C GLU A 13 0.08 -10.67 3.12
N ARG A 14 -0.32 -11.56 2.19
CA ARG A 14 -1.71 -11.96 2.03
C ARG A 14 -2.19 -12.92 3.12
N ASN A 15 -1.35 -13.87 3.52
CA ASN A 15 -1.80 -15.03 4.30
C ASN A 15 -1.35 -15.03 5.75
N HIS A 16 -0.20 -14.45 6.05
CA HIS A 16 0.40 -14.55 7.38
C HIS A 16 -0.40 -13.73 8.40
N TRP A 17 -0.62 -14.34 9.57
CA TRP A 17 -1.50 -13.80 10.62
C TRP A 17 -1.12 -12.38 11.06
N TRP A 18 0.19 -12.07 11.06
CA TRP A 18 0.69 -10.73 11.41
C TRP A 18 0.12 -9.65 10.51
N TYR A 19 0.18 -9.82 9.18
CA TYR A 19 -0.30 -8.83 8.22
C TYR A 19 -1.82 -8.68 8.26
N LYS A 20 -2.55 -9.79 8.44
CA LYS A 20 -4.01 -9.75 8.62
C LYS A 20 -4.40 -8.99 9.88
N GLY A 21 -3.83 -9.36 11.03
CA GLY A 21 -4.13 -8.71 12.31
C GLY A 21 -3.73 -7.24 12.33
N ARG A 22 -2.55 -6.91 11.77
CA ARG A 22 -2.07 -5.54 11.62
C ARG A 22 -3.01 -4.69 10.77
N ARG A 23 -3.43 -5.18 9.60
CA ARG A 23 -4.40 -4.47 8.74
C ARG A 23 -5.73 -4.23 9.45
N GLU A 24 -6.21 -5.18 10.24
CA GLU A 24 -7.41 -4.98 11.05
C GLU A 24 -7.25 -3.89 12.11
N ILE A 25 -6.13 -3.88 12.84
CA ILE A 25 -5.83 -2.87 13.87
C ILE A 25 -5.75 -1.49 13.22
N ILE A 26 -4.95 -1.34 12.17
CA ILE A 26 -4.79 -0.08 11.44
C ILE A 26 -6.14 0.38 10.90
N GLY A 27 -6.89 -0.51 10.26
CA GLY A 27 -8.23 -0.22 9.75
C GLY A 27 -9.17 0.32 10.83
N LYS A 28 -9.14 -0.25 12.05
CA LYS A 28 -9.92 0.26 13.19
C LYS A 28 -9.44 1.64 13.66
N LEU A 29 -8.13 1.86 13.71
CA LEU A 29 -7.54 3.14 14.14
C LEU A 29 -7.87 4.28 13.17
N VAL A 30 -7.83 4.02 11.86
CA VAL A 30 -8.11 5.05 10.85
C VAL A 30 -9.60 5.23 10.61
N LYS A 31 -10.45 4.25 10.96
CA LYS A 31 -11.90 4.24 10.69
C LYS A 31 -12.62 5.56 10.98
N PRO A 32 -12.37 6.28 12.10
CA PRO A 32 -13.05 7.55 12.39
C PRO A 32 -12.77 8.67 11.39
N TYR A 33 -11.68 8.57 10.63
CA TYR A 33 -11.23 9.57 9.66
C TYR A 33 -11.59 9.21 8.21
N LEU A 34 -12.06 7.98 7.99
CA LEU A 34 -12.40 7.49 6.66
C LEU A 34 -13.74 8.04 6.18
N ARG A 35 -13.75 8.49 4.94
CA ARG A 35 -14.94 8.89 4.17
C ARG A 35 -14.87 8.27 2.77
N PRO A 36 -15.97 8.19 2.02
CA PRO A 36 -15.92 7.80 0.61
C PRO A 36 -15.08 8.77 -0.23
N ASP A 37 -14.67 8.29 -1.40
CA ASP A 37 -13.99 9.08 -2.45
C ASP A 37 -12.70 9.80 -2.01
N MET A 38 -11.99 9.25 -1.01
CA MET A 38 -10.70 9.79 -0.58
C MET A 38 -9.59 9.54 -1.62
N LYS A 39 -8.66 10.49 -1.72
CA LYS A 39 -7.34 10.28 -2.33
C LYS A 39 -6.38 9.76 -1.27
N ILE A 40 -5.91 8.53 -1.43
CA ILE A 40 -5.10 7.83 -0.43
C ILE A 40 -3.73 7.51 -1.03
N LEU A 41 -2.66 7.80 -0.29
CA LEU A 41 -1.30 7.37 -0.58
C LEU A 41 -0.89 6.26 0.38
N ASP A 42 -0.41 5.14 -0.15
CA ASP A 42 0.30 4.11 0.59
C ASP A 42 1.80 4.24 0.30
N ALA A 43 2.52 4.90 1.21
CA ALA A 43 3.96 5.13 1.13
C ALA A 43 4.71 3.89 1.63
N GLY A 44 5.46 3.23 0.75
CA GLY A 44 6.05 1.92 0.99
C GLY A 44 5.00 0.80 0.87
N CYS A 45 4.32 0.72 -0.27
CA CYS A 45 3.12 -0.11 -0.43
C CYS A 45 3.39 -1.63 -0.47
N GLY A 46 4.64 -2.06 -0.68
CA GLY A 46 5.02 -3.46 -0.79
C GLY A 46 4.13 -4.22 -1.78
N ALA A 47 3.64 -5.39 -1.38
CA ALA A 47 2.76 -6.22 -2.20
C ALA A 47 1.30 -5.70 -2.33
N GLY A 48 0.99 -4.52 -1.77
CA GLY A 48 -0.27 -3.81 -2.01
C GLY A 48 -1.46 -4.23 -1.16
N GLY A 49 -1.32 -5.11 -0.17
CA GLY A 49 -2.47 -5.57 0.61
C GLY A 49 -3.12 -4.50 1.51
N THR A 50 -2.40 -3.43 1.87
CA THR A 50 -2.99 -2.23 2.47
C THR A 50 -3.77 -1.42 1.42
N MET A 51 -3.24 -1.28 0.21
CA MET A 51 -3.93 -0.62 -0.89
C MET A 51 -5.26 -1.29 -1.21
N GLU A 52 -5.27 -2.62 -1.33
CA GLU A 52 -6.50 -3.41 -1.53
C GLU A 52 -7.53 -3.12 -0.42
N TYR A 53 -7.08 -3.11 0.84
CA TYR A 53 -7.95 -2.84 1.98
C TYR A 53 -8.57 -1.42 1.95
N MET A 54 -7.79 -0.43 1.52
CA MET A 54 -8.20 0.97 1.49
C MET A 54 -9.01 1.36 0.25
N SER A 55 -8.95 0.56 -0.83
CA SER A 55 -9.67 0.81 -2.10
C SER A 55 -11.19 1.01 -1.93
N LYS A 56 -11.79 0.43 -0.89
CA LYS A 56 -13.21 0.61 -0.56
C LYS A 56 -13.58 2.00 -0.05
N TYR A 57 -12.59 2.85 0.24
CA TYR A 57 -12.78 4.21 0.75
C TYR A 57 -12.40 5.28 -0.27
N GLY A 58 -11.85 4.91 -1.43
CA GLY A 58 -11.50 5.84 -2.49
C GLY A 58 -10.36 5.37 -3.39
N SER A 59 -9.79 6.30 -4.14
CA SER A 59 -8.66 6.05 -5.02
C SER A 59 -7.37 5.91 -4.21
N VAL A 60 -6.65 4.80 -4.39
CA VAL A 60 -5.37 4.55 -3.72
C VAL A 60 -4.23 4.59 -4.74
N VAL A 61 -3.16 5.30 -4.40
CA VAL A 61 -1.87 5.26 -5.09
C VAL A 61 -0.84 4.68 -4.14
N GLY A 62 -0.06 3.71 -4.60
CA GLY A 62 1.06 3.15 -3.85
C GLY A 62 2.40 3.65 -4.39
N VAL A 63 3.39 3.81 -3.52
CA VAL A 63 4.79 4.01 -3.92
C VAL A 63 5.67 3.00 -3.20
N ASP A 64 6.64 2.42 -3.92
CA ASP A 64 7.64 1.54 -3.32
C ASP A 64 8.95 1.64 -4.10
N ILE A 65 10.07 1.41 -3.42
CA ILE A 65 11.41 1.41 -4.03
C ILE A 65 11.75 0.06 -4.69
N SER A 66 10.98 -0.99 -4.40
CA SER A 66 11.12 -2.27 -5.09
C SER A 66 10.31 -2.26 -6.38
N GLY A 67 11.01 -2.28 -7.50
CA GLY A 67 10.40 -2.45 -8.83
C GLY A 67 9.58 -3.75 -8.92
N GLU A 68 10.04 -4.83 -8.29
CA GLU A 68 9.32 -6.11 -8.26
C GLU A 68 7.96 -6.01 -7.54
N MET A 69 7.91 -5.30 -6.40
CA MET A 69 6.66 -5.06 -5.66
C MET A 69 5.68 -4.18 -6.44
N VAL A 70 6.20 -3.16 -7.13
CA VAL A 70 5.39 -2.27 -7.98
C VAL A 70 4.82 -3.02 -9.18
N GLU A 71 5.64 -3.86 -9.82
CA GLU A 71 5.20 -4.72 -10.92
C GLU A 71 4.13 -5.71 -10.44
N HIS A 72 4.30 -6.31 -9.25
CA HIS A 72 3.26 -7.11 -8.62
C HIS A 72 1.92 -6.38 -8.55
N CYS A 73 1.94 -5.19 -7.94
CA CYS A 73 0.76 -4.38 -7.69
C CYS A 73 0.06 -4.04 -9.01
N ARG A 74 0.81 -3.63 -10.03
CA ARG A 74 0.27 -3.34 -11.37
C ARG A 74 -0.37 -4.57 -12.01
N ASN A 75 0.26 -5.74 -11.88
CA ASN A 75 -0.26 -7.00 -12.42
C ASN A 75 -1.59 -7.42 -11.78
N ILE A 76 -1.85 -7.04 -10.54
CA ILE A 76 -3.13 -7.27 -9.86
C ILE A 76 -4.10 -6.07 -9.96
N GLY A 77 -3.79 -5.09 -10.80
CA GLY A 77 -4.66 -3.95 -11.10
C GLY A 77 -4.59 -2.77 -10.12
N LEU A 78 -3.58 -2.74 -9.24
CA LEU A 78 -3.35 -1.62 -8.33
C LEU A 78 -2.51 -0.52 -8.99
N ASN A 79 -2.79 0.74 -8.63
CA ASN A 79 -2.04 1.90 -9.09
C ASN A 79 -0.79 2.13 -8.22
N ALA A 80 0.34 1.52 -8.59
CA ALA A 80 1.61 1.66 -7.89
C ALA A 80 2.69 2.33 -8.76
N LEU A 81 3.54 3.16 -8.13
CA LEU A 81 4.68 3.84 -8.74
C LEU A 81 5.99 3.37 -8.12
N HIS A 82 7.01 3.18 -8.95
CA HIS A 82 8.35 2.82 -8.52
C HIS A 82 9.12 4.10 -8.20
N GLU A 83 9.00 4.54 -6.96
CA GLU A 83 9.49 5.83 -6.47
C GLU A 83 9.92 5.73 -5.01
N SER A 84 10.81 6.63 -4.61
CA SER A 84 11.20 6.75 -3.20
C SER A 84 10.24 7.66 -2.43
N VAL A 85 9.90 7.26 -1.20
CA VAL A 85 9.16 8.13 -0.26
C VAL A 85 9.92 9.42 0.07
N LEU A 86 11.23 9.48 -0.19
CA LEU A 86 12.06 10.67 0.00
C LEU A 86 11.88 11.70 -1.12
N CYS A 87 11.32 11.31 -2.27
CA CYS A 87 11.14 12.18 -3.43
C CYS A 87 9.88 11.77 -4.19
N LEU A 88 8.72 12.17 -3.68
CA LEU A 88 7.42 11.81 -4.24
C LEU A 88 7.05 12.70 -5.45
N PRO A 89 6.54 12.13 -6.56
CA PRO A 89 6.13 12.90 -7.75
C PRO A 89 4.70 13.44 -7.61
N PHE A 90 4.35 13.98 -6.45
CA PHE A 90 3.00 14.48 -6.17
C PHE A 90 3.04 15.94 -5.73
N GLU A 91 1.97 16.67 -6.06
CA GLU A 91 1.78 18.02 -5.55
C GLU A 91 1.55 18.02 -4.03
N ASP A 92 1.95 19.10 -3.36
CA ASP A 92 1.68 19.30 -1.95
C ASP A 92 0.17 19.22 -1.66
N ARG A 93 -0.20 18.57 -0.54
CA ARG A 93 -1.58 18.47 -0.05
C ARG A 93 -2.56 17.83 -1.07
N SER A 94 -2.07 16.92 -1.90
CA SER A 94 -2.86 16.22 -2.92
C SER A 94 -3.61 14.97 -2.42
N PHE A 95 -3.32 14.50 -1.20
CA PHE A 95 -3.94 13.32 -0.58
C PHE A 95 -4.73 13.67 0.69
N ASP A 96 -5.85 12.99 0.89
CA ASP A 96 -6.68 13.07 2.10
C ASP A 96 -6.16 12.20 3.24
N LEU A 97 -5.44 11.12 2.91
CA LEU A 97 -4.84 10.18 3.84
C LEU A 97 -3.51 9.66 3.29
N VAL A 98 -2.50 9.63 4.15
CA VAL A 98 -1.21 8.97 3.86
C VAL A 98 -1.01 7.86 4.89
N LEU A 99 -0.74 6.65 4.42
CA LEU A 99 -0.31 5.51 5.22
C LEU A 99 1.18 5.31 4.98
N CYS A 100 1.93 5.14 6.07
CA CYS A 100 3.37 4.92 6.04
C CYS A 100 3.68 3.90 7.14
N LEU A 101 3.69 2.63 6.75
CA LEU A 101 3.45 1.51 7.65
C LEU A 101 4.60 0.50 7.51
N ASP A 102 5.63 0.65 8.34
CA ASP A 102 6.91 -0.11 8.32
C ASP A 102 7.68 0.07 6.99
N VAL A 103 8.22 1.28 6.80
CA VAL A 103 8.96 1.72 5.58
C VAL A 103 10.45 1.93 5.81
#